data_AF-A0A0E0FNX7-F1
#
_entry.id   AF-A0A0E0FNX7-F1
#
_cell.length_a   1.000
_cell.length_b   1.000
_cell.length_c   1.000
_cell.angle_alpha   90.00
_cell.angle_beta   90.00
_cell.angle_gamma   90.00
#
_symmetry.space_group_name_H-M   'P 1'
#
loop_
_entity.id
_entity.type
_entity.pdbx_description
1 polymer ?
#
loop_
_entity_poly.entity_id
_entity_poly.type
_entity_poly.pdbx_seq_one_letter_code
_entity_poly.pdbx_strand_id
1 'polypeptide(L)'
;MDDIGGRFQRRAHHNFRNVPITSNEEGWHIISLDMPESPSVQILIDQRNAYLIAIRNGAGQWFNFSDTPAPDIFNAQPILYLKADYSHLLQDWDEVTVGPPSVLDSYYRLLNFNNGLPRDHPLLHVQRRAIARLAVMFCEAARLRSVRALVSHQMGLYMNGTITSLITRKRITSWDLISGFALHCWSREQDGIGGYLQTELDKLRRIGIYAANHVAGEPDGELLLILYRQDVFANLQQPAQQQQ
;
A
#
# COMPACT_ATOMS: atom_id res chain seq x y z
N MET A 1 1.99 -11.48 -7.82
CA MET A 1 1.42 -10.61 -6.77
C MET A 1 0.77 -11.38 -5.62
N ASP A 2 0.24 -12.58 -5.87
CA ASP A 2 -0.47 -13.36 -4.84
C ASP A 2 0.38 -13.70 -3.60
N ASP A 3 1.71 -13.79 -3.73
CA ASP A 3 2.58 -14.04 -2.56
C ASP A 3 2.59 -12.87 -1.55
N ILE A 4 2.44 -11.61 -1.99
CA ILE A 4 2.40 -10.45 -1.07
C ILE A 4 1.10 -10.50 -0.26
N GLY A 5 -0.05 -10.69 -0.92
CA GLY A 5 -1.34 -10.85 -0.24
C GLY A 5 -1.34 -12.04 0.72
N GLY A 6 -0.76 -13.17 0.32
CA GLY A 6 -0.63 -14.36 1.16
C GLY A 6 0.19 -14.12 2.44
N ARG A 7 1.19 -13.22 2.41
CA ARG A 7 1.94 -12.83 3.62
C ARG A 7 1.07 -12.09 4.63
N PHE A 8 0.22 -11.18 4.17
CA PHE A 8 -0.71 -10.48 5.04
C PHE A 8 -1.78 -11.44 5.59
N GLN A 9 -2.30 -12.35 4.75
CA GLN A 9 -3.26 -13.36 5.20
C GLN A 9 -2.70 -14.24 6.33
N ARG A 10 -1.42 -14.63 6.27
CA ARG A 10 -0.77 -15.45 7.31
C ARG A 10 -0.57 -14.70 8.63
N ARG A 11 -0.51 -13.37 8.62
CA ARG A 11 -0.32 -12.53 9.80
C ARG A 11 -1.64 -11.96 10.35
N ALA A 12 -2.72 -12.06 9.58
CA ALA A 12 -3.99 -11.47 9.96
C ALA A 12 -4.62 -12.25 11.13
N HIS A 13 -4.89 -11.54 12.22
CA HIS A 13 -5.66 -12.07 13.35
C HIS A 13 -7.16 -12.06 13.09
N HIS A 14 -7.60 -11.21 12.17
CA HIS A 14 -9.00 -11.00 11.84
C HIS A 14 -9.19 -10.89 10.33
N ASN A 15 -10.38 -11.27 9.86
CA ASN A 15 -10.81 -11.11 8.49
C ASN A 15 -12.21 -10.49 8.47
N PHE A 16 -12.50 -9.71 7.44
CA PHE A 16 -13.86 -9.26 7.15
C PHE A 16 -14.23 -9.70 5.72
N ARG A 17 -15.25 -10.56 5.60
CA ARG A 17 -15.72 -11.11 4.32
C ARG A 17 -14.57 -11.68 3.47
N ASN A 18 -13.72 -12.50 4.09
CA ASN A 18 -12.52 -13.10 3.48
C ASN A 18 -11.42 -12.13 3.05
N VAL A 19 -11.49 -10.86 3.47
CA VAL A 19 -10.40 -9.88 3.30
C VAL A 19 -9.61 -9.80 4.60
N PRO A 20 -8.29 -9.99 4.58
CA PRO A 20 -7.46 -9.89 5.77
C PRO A 20 -7.41 -8.46 6.31
N ILE A 21 -7.42 -8.35 7.63
CA ILE A 21 -7.14 -7.11 8.35
C ILE A 21 -5.67 -7.20 8.79
N THR A 22 -4.90 -6.12 8.58
CA THR A 22 -3.50 -6.10 9.05
C THR A 22 -3.43 -6.28 10.57
N SER A 23 -2.22 -6.53 11.09
CA SER A 23 -1.95 -6.62 12.52
C SER A 23 -1.21 -5.37 13.01
N ASN A 24 -1.34 -5.00 14.28
CA ASN A 24 -0.45 -4.00 14.87
C ASN A 24 0.95 -4.56 15.22
N GLU A 25 1.15 -5.86 15.03
CA GLU A 25 2.44 -6.50 15.27
C GLU A 25 3.50 -6.00 14.31
N GLU A 26 4.67 -5.72 14.87
CA GLU A 26 5.83 -5.30 14.11
C GLU A 26 6.27 -6.40 13.13
N GLY A 27 6.65 -5.98 11.94
CA GLY A 27 7.03 -6.90 10.88
C GLY A 27 7.29 -6.18 9.57
N TRP A 28 8.22 -6.74 8.80
CA TRP A 28 8.61 -6.18 7.51
C TRP A 28 8.82 -7.28 6.50
N HIS A 29 8.67 -6.93 5.23
CA HIS A 29 9.11 -7.78 4.13
C HIS A 29 9.90 -6.99 3.11
N ILE A 30 10.88 -7.68 2.55
CA ILE A 30 11.73 -7.15 1.50
C ILE A 30 11.27 -7.74 0.17
N ILE A 31 11.14 -6.89 -0.83
CA ILE A 31 10.98 -7.31 -2.22
C ILE A 31 12.29 -6.95 -2.93
N SER A 32 12.95 -7.96 -3.48
CA SER A 32 14.13 -7.79 -4.34
C SER A 32 13.69 -7.66 -5.80
N LEU A 33 14.25 -6.66 -6.48
CA LEU A 33 14.25 -6.52 -7.92
C LEU A 33 15.63 -6.98 -8.40
N ASP A 34 15.69 -8.18 -8.95
CA ASP A 34 16.93 -8.82 -9.36
C ASP A 34 17.08 -8.80 -10.88
N MET A 35 18.29 -8.50 -11.34
CA MET A 35 18.68 -8.59 -12.75
C MET A 35 19.91 -9.49 -12.88
N PRO A 36 20.02 -10.28 -13.96
CA PRO A 36 21.20 -11.10 -14.19
C PRO A 36 22.49 -10.26 -14.11
N GLU A 37 23.47 -10.77 -13.37
CA GLU A 37 24.81 -10.19 -13.25
C GLU A 37 24.86 -8.75 -12.71
N SER A 38 23.78 -8.28 -12.09
CA SER A 38 23.67 -6.92 -11.54
C SER A 38 23.27 -6.91 -10.07
N PRO A 39 23.67 -5.90 -9.28
CA PRO A 39 23.25 -5.79 -7.88
C PRO A 39 21.73 -5.64 -7.73
N SER A 40 21.15 -6.27 -6.71
CA SER A 40 19.73 -6.15 -6.40
C SER A 40 19.36 -4.74 -5.94
N VAL A 41 18.23 -4.22 -6.44
CA VAL A 41 17.51 -3.11 -5.81
C VAL A 41 16.44 -3.72 -4.92
N GLN A 42 16.28 -3.20 -3.70
CA GLN A 42 15.29 -3.74 -2.76
C GLN A 42 14.33 -2.67 -2.28
N ILE A 43 13.10 -3.06 -1.96
CA ILE A 43 12.15 -2.22 -1.24
C ILE A 43 11.74 -2.90 0.06
N LEU A 44 11.56 -2.11 1.11
CA LEU A 44 11.11 -2.56 2.42
C LEU A 44 9.66 -2.09 2.63
N ILE A 45 8.79 -3.03 2.97
CA ILE A 45 7.37 -2.77 3.20
C ILE A 45 7.02 -3.15 4.64
N ASP A 46 6.37 -2.24 5.35
CA ASP A 46 5.85 -2.45 6.70
C ASP A 46 4.61 -3.35 6.65
N GLN A 47 4.60 -4.42 7.43
CA GLN A 47 3.50 -5.39 7.44
C GLN A 47 2.29 -4.91 8.28
N ARG A 48 2.42 -3.83 9.06
CA ARG A 48 1.30 -3.25 9.81
C ARG A 48 0.30 -2.51 8.93
N ASN A 49 0.77 -1.97 7.82
CA ASN A 49 -0.02 -1.06 6.97
C ASN A 49 0.24 -1.24 5.46
N ALA A 50 1.14 -2.16 5.08
CA ALA A 50 1.54 -2.39 3.69
C ALA A 50 2.13 -1.15 2.99
N TYR A 51 2.73 -0.20 3.72
CA TYR A 51 3.43 0.93 3.11
C TYR A 51 4.88 0.59 2.78
N LEU A 52 5.37 1.10 1.65
CA LEU A 52 6.79 1.16 1.36
C LEU A 52 7.42 2.15 2.33
N ILE A 53 8.45 1.73 3.07
CA ILE A 53 9.11 2.56 4.09
C ILE A 53 10.58 2.83 3.78
N ALA A 54 11.23 1.97 2.98
CA ALA A 54 12.60 2.17 2.55
C ALA A 54 12.91 1.52 1.20
N ILE A 55 14.01 1.98 0.58
CA ILE A 55 14.64 1.39 -0.60
C ILE A 55 16.10 1.05 -0.31
N ARG A 56 16.64 0.05 -0.98
CA ARG A 56 18.07 -0.27 -1.02
C ARG A 56 18.59 -0.11 -2.44
N ASN A 57 19.63 0.68 -2.62
CA ASN A 57 20.27 0.84 -3.92
C ASN A 57 21.24 -0.31 -4.23
N GLY A 58 21.84 -0.30 -5.42
CA GLY A 58 22.79 -1.33 -5.86
C GLY A 58 24.11 -1.35 -5.09
N ALA A 59 24.49 -0.23 -4.44
CA ALA A 59 25.62 -0.19 -3.51
C ALA A 59 25.30 -0.83 -2.15
N GLY A 60 24.06 -1.25 -1.96
CA GLY A 60 23.61 -1.93 -0.75
C GLY A 60 23.23 -1.01 0.40
N GLN A 61 23.12 0.30 0.14
CA GLN A 61 22.74 1.30 1.12
C GLN A 61 21.21 1.44 1.20
N TRP A 62 20.68 1.47 2.42
CA TRP A 62 19.26 1.69 2.69
C TRP A 62 18.93 3.17 2.85
N PHE A 63 17.77 3.56 2.34
CA PHE A 63 17.21 4.90 2.47
C PHE A 63 15.73 4.84 2.82
N ASN A 64 15.29 5.62 3.80
CA ASN A 64 13.91 5.62 4.29
C ASN A 64 13.26 7.00 4.18
N PHE A 65 11.94 7.07 4.22
CA PHE A 65 11.26 8.37 4.22
C PHE A 65 11.46 9.12 5.54
N SER A 66 11.54 10.44 5.47
CA SER A 66 11.80 11.30 6.64
C SER A 66 10.74 11.20 7.74
N ASP A 67 9.50 10.88 7.38
CA ASP A 67 8.34 10.74 8.27
C ASP A 67 8.02 9.28 8.61
N THR A 68 8.73 8.32 8.02
CA THR A 68 8.51 6.89 8.21
C THR A 68 9.86 6.22 8.45
N PRO A 69 10.39 6.28 9.69
CA PRO A 69 11.68 5.68 10.00
C PRO A 69 11.67 4.17 9.72
N ALA A 70 12.71 3.70 9.03
CA ALA A 70 12.93 2.27 8.90
C ALA A 70 13.56 1.73 10.21
N PRO A 71 13.41 0.43 10.49
CA PRO A 71 14.00 -0.18 11.69
C PRO A 71 15.52 -0.06 11.70
N ASP A 72 16.10 0.11 12.90
CA ASP A 72 17.53 0.37 13.09
C ASP A 72 18.44 -0.71 12.48
N ILE A 73 17.97 -1.96 12.40
CA ILE A 73 18.69 -3.08 11.78
C ILE A 73 19.05 -2.81 10.30
N PHE A 74 18.29 -1.96 9.61
CA PHE A 74 18.57 -1.60 8.22
C PHE A 74 19.58 -0.46 8.08
N ASN A 75 19.88 0.27 9.17
CA ASN A 75 20.76 1.43 9.18
C ASN A 75 20.45 2.41 8.02
N ALA A 76 19.15 2.67 7.81
CA ALA A 76 18.69 3.46 6.68
C ALA A 76 18.94 4.95 6.88
N GLN A 77 19.34 5.63 5.81
CA GLN A 77 19.51 7.08 5.81
C GLN A 77 18.23 7.78 5.34
N PRO A 78 17.77 8.83 6.03
CA PRO A 78 16.59 9.56 5.60
C PRO A 78 16.76 10.14 4.18
N ILE A 79 15.78 9.93 3.32
CA ILE A 79 15.75 10.53 1.98
C ILE A 79 15.50 12.02 2.13
N LEU A 80 16.39 12.84 1.58
CA LEU A 80 16.29 14.28 1.67
C LEU A 80 15.01 14.78 0.96
N TYR A 81 14.29 15.66 1.65
CA TYR A 81 13.09 16.34 1.13
C TYR A 81 11.95 15.42 0.69
N LEU A 82 11.89 14.19 1.22
CA LEU A 82 10.89 13.21 0.80
C LEU A 82 10.15 12.58 1.99
N LYS A 83 8.82 12.63 1.89
CA LYS A 83 7.86 11.95 2.76
C LYS A 83 7.22 10.79 2.01
N ALA A 84 6.62 9.85 2.73
CA ALA A 84 6.04 8.62 2.19
C ALA A 84 4.70 8.80 1.46
N ASP A 85 4.29 10.03 1.13
CA ASP A 85 3.03 10.31 0.43
C ASP A 85 3.22 10.69 -1.05
N TYR A 86 2.18 10.42 -1.84
CA TYR A 86 2.21 10.65 -3.28
C TYR A 86 2.34 12.13 -3.67
N SER A 87 1.99 13.09 -2.81
CA SER A 87 2.14 14.53 -3.13
C SER A 87 3.60 15.00 -3.06
N HIS A 88 4.44 14.29 -2.31
CA HIS A 88 5.88 14.54 -2.30
C HIS A 88 6.63 13.72 -3.37
N LEU A 89 6.07 12.57 -3.76
CA LEU A 89 6.66 11.69 -4.77
C LEU A 89 6.35 12.12 -6.21
N LEU A 90 5.19 12.69 -6.48
CA LEU A 90 4.69 12.93 -7.83
C LEU A 90 4.34 14.40 -8.03
N GLN A 91 4.59 14.89 -9.24
CA GLN A 91 3.99 16.13 -9.72
C GLN A 91 2.60 15.87 -10.31
N ASP A 92 2.47 14.79 -11.07
CA ASP A 92 1.22 14.32 -11.65
C ASP A 92 1.11 12.78 -11.57
N TRP A 93 -0.11 12.30 -11.38
CA TRP A 93 -0.45 10.88 -11.44
C TRP A 93 -0.32 10.28 -12.85
N ASP A 94 -0.40 11.10 -13.90
CA ASP A 94 -0.20 10.66 -15.28
C ASP A 94 1.21 10.08 -15.53
N GLU A 95 2.17 10.41 -14.66
CA GLU A 95 3.54 9.89 -14.70
C GLU A 95 3.65 8.45 -14.16
N VAL A 96 2.63 7.97 -13.45
CA VAL A 96 2.62 6.64 -12.85
C VAL A 96 2.13 5.61 -13.85
N THR A 97 3.09 4.92 -14.42
CA THR A 97 2.89 3.75 -15.27
C THR A 97 3.14 2.46 -14.49
N VAL A 98 2.37 1.43 -14.80
CA VAL A 98 2.50 0.08 -14.23
C VAL A 98 2.69 -0.94 -15.34
N GLY A 99 3.49 -1.96 -15.08
CA GLY A 99 3.84 -3.02 -16.03
C GLY A 99 5.33 -3.32 -16.06
N PRO A 100 5.77 -4.36 -16.79
CA PRO A 100 7.16 -4.82 -16.75
C PRO A 100 8.17 -3.75 -17.17
N PRO A 101 7.95 -2.93 -18.22
CA PRO A 101 8.88 -1.85 -18.56
C PRO A 101 9.01 -0.80 -17.45
N SER A 102 7.93 -0.52 -16.70
CA SER A 102 7.96 0.39 -15.56
C SER A 102 8.76 -0.16 -14.38
N VAL A 103 8.69 -1.48 -14.13
CA VAL A 103 9.54 -2.14 -13.11
C VAL A 103 11.01 -2.04 -13.52
N LEU A 104 11.32 -2.35 -14.78
CA LEU A 104 12.70 -2.32 -15.28
C LEU A 104 13.31 -0.91 -15.25
N ASP A 105 12.58 0.11 -15.72
CA ASP A 105 13.04 1.51 -15.61
C ASP A 105 13.23 1.87 -14.14
N SER A 106 12.28 1.52 -13.26
CA SER A 106 12.40 1.81 -11.82
C SER A 106 13.63 1.15 -11.19
N TYR A 107 13.94 -0.10 -11.56
CA TYR A 107 15.16 -0.78 -11.14
C TYR A 107 16.41 0.05 -11.52
N TYR A 108 16.56 0.44 -12.79
CA TYR A 108 17.74 1.20 -13.23
C TYR A 108 17.83 2.59 -12.59
N ARG A 109 16.70 3.26 -12.31
CA ARG A 109 16.69 4.56 -11.61
C ARG A 109 17.13 4.44 -10.17
N LEU A 110 16.83 3.34 -9.51
CA LEU A 110 17.14 3.13 -8.09
C LEU A 110 18.46 2.40 -7.86
N LEU A 111 19.00 1.72 -8.88
CA LEU A 111 20.30 1.06 -8.81
C LEU A 111 21.40 2.01 -8.34
N ASN A 112 21.42 3.23 -8.88
CA ASN A 112 22.37 4.29 -8.52
C ASN A 112 21.68 5.43 -7.77
N PHE A 113 20.69 5.12 -6.92
CA PHE A 113 19.95 6.13 -6.16
C PHE A 113 20.91 7.07 -5.42
N ASN A 114 20.78 8.37 -5.70
CA ASN A 114 21.60 9.42 -5.13
C ASN A 114 20.74 10.33 -4.23
N ASN A 115 20.96 10.22 -2.93
CA ASN A 115 20.27 11.03 -1.91
C ASN A 115 20.87 12.44 -1.73
N GLY A 116 22.06 12.71 -2.29
CA GLY A 116 22.77 13.98 -2.15
C GLY A 116 22.48 14.99 -3.26
N LEU A 117 21.48 14.75 -4.11
CA LEU A 117 21.14 15.64 -5.20
C LEU A 117 20.53 16.96 -4.69
N PRO A 118 20.85 18.11 -5.33
CA PRO A 118 20.14 19.37 -5.10
C PRO A 118 18.63 19.22 -5.30
N ARG A 119 17.85 20.03 -4.58
CA ARG A 119 16.37 19.93 -4.56
C ARG A 119 15.73 20.09 -5.95
N ASP A 120 16.33 20.89 -6.81
CA ASP A 120 15.90 21.21 -8.18
C ASP A 120 16.51 20.29 -9.24
N HIS A 121 17.36 19.33 -8.84
CA HIS A 121 18.03 18.44 -9.78
C HIS A 121 17.01 17.53 -10.50
N PRO A 122 17.02 17.43 -11.84
CA PRO A 122 16.00 16.70 -12.60
C PRO A 122 15.95 15.20 -12.28
N LEU A 123 17.09 14.58 -11.93
CA LEU A 123 17.12 13.17 -11.51
C LEU A 123 16.31 12.88 -10.24
N LEU A 124 16.11 13.86 -9.37
CA LEU A 124 15.35 13.67 -8.13
C LEU A 124 13.88 13.35 -8.46
N HIS A 125 13.28 14.01 -9.46
CA HIS A 125 11.95 13.67 -9.98
C HIS A 125 11.90 12.23 -10.51
N VAL A 126 12.90 11.85 -11.32
CA VAL A 126 12.97 10.52 -11.92
C VAL A 126 13.07 9.40 -10.86
N GLN A 127 13.86 9.60 -9.81
CA GLN A 127 13.98 8.66 -8.69
C GLN A 127 12.66 8.56 -7.89
N ARG A 128 11.99 9.69 -7.61
CA ARG A 128 10.72 9.70 -6.88
C ARG A 128 9.61 9.00 -7.66
N ARG A 129 9.53 9.23 -8.96
CA ARG A 129 8.61 8.52 -9.85
C ARG A 129 8.85 7.01 -9.84
N ALA A 130 10.11 6.58 -9.85
CA ALA A 130 10.44 5.15 -9.73
C ALA A 130 9.92 4.56 -8.40
N ILE A 131 10.14 5.24 -7.28
CA ILE A 131 9.61 4.84 -5.96
C ILE A 131 8.07 4.75 -5.99
N ALA A 132 7.39 5.76 -6.54
CA ALA A 132 5.94 5.79 -6.63
C ALA A 132 5.36 4.63 -7.46
N ARG A 133 6.00 4.29 -8.59
CA ARG A 133 5.61 3.15 -9.43
C ARG A 133 5.72 1.84 -8.65
N LEU A 134 6.80 1.63 -7.91
CA LEU A 134 6.97 0.45 -7.06
C LEU A 134 5.94 0.41 -5.93
N ALA A 135 5.67 1.54 -5.28
CA ALA A 135 4.62 1.64 -4.26
C ALA A 135 3.25 1.24 -4.84
N VAL A 136 2.87 1.72 -6.04
CA VAL A 136 1.62 1.30 -6.68
C VAL A 136 1.61 -0.19 -7.00
N MET A 137 2.65 -0.69 -7.68
CA MET A 137 2.66 -2.06 -8.19
C MET A 137 2.72 -3.12 -7.08
N PHE A 138 3.38 -2.82 -5.96
CA PHE A 138 3.57 -3.79 -4.89
C PHE A 138 2.71 -3.54 -3.66
N CYS A 139 2.47 -2.27 -3.32
CA CYS A 139 1.73 -1.91 -2.12
C CYS A 139 0.26 -1.66 -2.43
N GLU A 140 -0.06 -0.75 -3.36
CA GLU A 140 -1.46 -0.43 -3.67
C GLU A 140 -2.17 -1.62 -4.31
N ALA A 141 -1.49 -2.39 -5.16
CA ALA A 141 -2.02 -3.63 -5.69
C ALA A 141 -2.19 -4.73 -4.62
N ALA A 142 -1.46 -4.68 -3.50
CA ALA A 142 -1.74 -5.56 -2.36
C ALA A 142 -3.04 -5.15 -1.64
N ARG A 143 -3.36 -3.85 -1.64
CA ARG A 143 -4.48 -3.26 -0.90
C ARG A 143 -5.80 -3.21 -1.67
N LEU A 144 -5.74 -2.96 -2.98
CA LEU A 144 -6.89 -2.58 -3.79
C LEU A 144 -7.05 -3.49 -5.02
N ARG A 145 -8.27 -3.98 -5.22
CA ARG A 145 -8.63 -4.88 -6.32
C ARG A 145 -8.53 -4.21 -7.67
N SER A 146 -9.00 -2.98 -7.80
CA SER A 146 -8.92 -2.23 -9.05
C SER A 146 -7.47 -2.02 -9.50
N VAL A 147 -6.57 -1.70 -8.56
CA VAL A 147 -5.14 -1.55 -8.83
C VAL A 147 -4.50 -2.89 -9.16
N ARG A 148 -4.80 -3.96 -8.40
CA ARG A 148 -4.29 -5.31 -8.70
C ARG A 148 -4.69 -5.77 -10.09
N ALA A 149 -5.96 -5.59 -10.47
CA ALA A 149 -6.46 -5.98 -11.77
C ALA A 149 -5.72 -5.24 -12.90
N LEU A 150 -5.53 -3.92 -12.76
CA LEU A 150 -4.75 -3.14 -13.72
C LEU A 150 -3.30 -3.63 -13.81
N VAL A 151 -2.60 -3.74 -12.68
CA VAL A 151 -1.18 -4.16 -12.66
C VAL A 151 -1.04 -5.57 -13.23
N SER A 152 -1.87 -6.54 -12.81
CA SER A 152 -1.85 -7.91 -13.35
C SER A 152 -2.09 -7.94 -14.85
N HIS A 153 -3.04 -7.16 -15.36
CA HIS A 153 -3.32 -7.09 -16.78
C HIS A 153 -2.13 -6.55 -17.58
N GLN A 154 -1.51 -5.45 -17.12
CA GLN A 154 -0.34 -4.86 -17.79
C GLN A 154 0.90 -5.78 -17.71
N MET A 155 1.07 -6.49 -16.60
CA MET A 155 2.09 -7.55 -16.47
C MET A 155 1.89 -8.66 -17.50
N GLY A 156 0.66 -9.14 -17.67
CA GLY A 156 0.34 -10.19 -18.66
C GLY A 156 0.51 -9.74 -20.11
N LEU A 157 0.26 -8.46 -20.40
CA LEU A 157 0.44 -7.89 -21.73
C LEU A 157 1.88 -7.47 -22.05
N TYR A 158 2.79 -7.49 -21.07
CA TYR A 158 4.15 -6.98 -21.21
C TYR A 158 4.23 -5.52 -21.70
N MET A 159 3.27 -4.68 -21.31
CA MET A 159 3.20 -3.27 -21.69
C MET A 159 3.06 -2.37 -20.46
N ASN A 160 3.27 -1.07 -20.65
CA ASN A 160 2.94 -0.08 -19.62
C ASN A 160 1.48 0.36 -19.77
N GLY A 161 0.75 0.40 -18.66
CA GLY A 161 -0.52 1.11 -18.53
C GLY A 161 -0.39 2.27 -17.56
N THR A 162 -1.11 3.35 -17.79
CA THR A 162 -1.25 4.47 -16.85
C THR A 162 -2.46 4.25 -15.95
N ILE A 163 -2.41 4.79 -14.73
CA ILE A 163 -3.59 4.80 -13.83
C ILE A 163 -4.49 5.97 -14.26
N THR A 164 -5.16 5.89 -15.41
CA THR A 164 -5.96 7.01 -15.96
C THR A 164 -7.23 7.32 -15.16
N SER A 165 -7.77 6.31 -14.48
CA SER A 165 -9.02 6.44 -13.73
C SER A 165 -8.84 7.34 -12.50
N LEU A 166 -9.46 8.53 -12.53
CA LEU A 166 -9.53 9.43 -11.38
C LEU A 166 -10.12 8.74 -10.14
N ILE A 167 -11.10 7.85 -10.32
CA ILE A 167 -11.69 7.08 -9.23
C ILE A 167 -10.65 6.14 -8.61
N THR A 168 -9.84 5.46 -9.42
CA THR A 168 -8.78 4.58 -8.92
C THR A 168 -7.73 5.38 -8.13
N ARG A 169 -7.30 6.54 -8.64
CA ARG A 169 -6.39 7.46 -7.92
C ARG A 169 -6.95 7.88 -6.57
N LYS A 170 -8.24 8.24 -6.53
CA LYS A 170 -8.92 8.61 -5.27
C LYS A 170 -9.04 7.44 -4.30
N ARG A 171 -9.23 6.22 -4.80
CA ARG A 171 -9.26 5.01 -3.95
C ARG A 171 -7.89 4.75 -3.32
N ILE A 172 -6.81 4.87 -4.09
CA ILE A 172 -5.43 4.78 -3.57
C ILE A 172 -5.22 5.76 -2.41
N THR A 173 -5.54 7.04 -2.62
CA THR A 173 -5.35 8.07 -1.58
C THR A 173 -6.38 8.04 -0.45
N SER A 174 -7.41 7.19 -0.54
CA SER A 174 -8.46 7.05 0.46
C SER A 174 -8.52 5.64 1.08
N TRP A 175 -7.46 4.82 0.95
CA TRP A 175 -7.47 3.45 1.48
C TRP A 175 -7.80 3.37 2.97
N ASP A 176 -7.29 4.31 3.78
CA ASP A 176 -7.62 4.43 5.20
C ASP A 176 -9.13 4.66 5.43
N LEU A 177 -9.76 5.53 4.63
CA LEU A 177 -11.19 5.81 4.71
C LEU A 177 -12.03 4.59 4.32
N ILE A 178 -11.65 3.87 3.25
CA ILE A 178 -12.33 2.64 2.82
C ILE A 178 -12.19 1.56 3.91
N SER A 179 -10.98 1.41 4.48
CA SER A 179 -10.71 0.47 5.58
C SER A 179 -11.50 0.80 6.84
N GLY A 180 -11.60 2.08 7.22
CA GLY A 180 -12.41 2.51 8.35
C GLY A 180 -13.88 2.14 8.21
N PHE A 181 -14.46 2.30 7.00
CA PHE A 181 -15.83 1.84 6.74
C PHE A 181 -15.96 0.31 6.75
N ALA A 182 -14.96 -0.42 6.25
CA ALA A 182 -14.93 -1.88 6.31
C ALA A 182 -14.97 -2.35 7.78
N LEU A 183 -14.17 -1.73 8.64
CA LEU A 183 -14.14 -2.01 10.07
C LEU A 183 -15.43 -1.62 10.79
N HIS A 184 -16.07 -0.51 10.38
CA HIS A 184 -17.41 -0.13 10.86
C HIS A 184 -18.43 -1.23 10.55
N CYS A 185 -18.44 -1.76 9.32
CA CYS A 185 -19.30 -2.88 8.97
C CYS A 185 -18.98 -4.13 9.77
N TRP A 186 -17.69 -4.47 9.87
CA TRP A 186 -17.21 -5.64 10.61
C TRP A 186 -17.63 -5.60 12.08
N SER A 187 -17.39 -4.48 12.77
CA SER A 187 -17.74 -4.29 14.18
C SER A 187 -19.24 -4.47 14.42
N ARG A 188 -20.10 -3.88 13.58
CA ARG A 188 -21.55 -4.06 13.67
C ARG A 188 -22.00 -5.49 13.43
N GLU A 189 -21.39 -6.18 12.47
CA GLU A 189 -21.69 -7.59 12.21
C GLU A 189 -21.27 -8.47 13.41
N GLN A 190 -20.16 -8.17 14.08
CA GLN A 190 -19.76 -8.85 15.32
C GLN A 190 -20.76 -8.61 16.47
N ASP A 191 -21.30 -7.39 16.57
CA ASP A 191 -22.29 -7.02 17.59
C ASP A 191 -23.71 -7.53 17.25
N GLY A 192 -23.88 -8.29 16.17
CA GLY A 192 -25.19 -8.77 15.70
C GLY A 192 -26.12 -7.65 15.20
N ILE A 193 -25.57 -6.46 14.93
CA ILE A 193 -26.34 -5.31 14.47
C ILE A 193 -26.40 -5.32 12.94
N GLY A 194 -27.61 -5.51 12.41
CA GLY A 194 -27.85 -5.46 10.98
C GLY A 194 -27.47 -4.11 10.34
N GLY A 195 -26.93 -4.19 9.12
CA GLY A 195 -26.68 -3.04 8.26
C GLY A 195 -25.53 -2.13 8.71
N TYR A 196 -25.46 -0.94 8.12
CA TYR A 196 -24.40 0.05 8.33
C TYR A 196 -25.00 1.46 8.42
N LEU A 197 -24.20 2.42 8.88
CA LEU A 197 -24.63 3.81 8.93
C LEU A 197 -24.50 4.41 7.52
N GLN A 198 -25.61 4.90 6.97
CA GLN A 198 -25.61 5.49 5.63
C GLN A 198 -24.68 6.71 5.54
N THR A 199 -24.57 7.49 6.63
CA THR A 199 -23.65 8.63 6.74
C THR A 199 -22.18 8.22 6.59
N GLU A 200 -21.81 7.01 7.03
CA GLU A 200 -20.46 6.48 6.85
C GLU A 200 -20.23 6.03 5.40
N LEU A 201 -21.23 5.42 4.76
CA LEU A 201 -21.15 5.03 3.34
C LEU A 201 -21.09 6.27 2.42
N ASP A 202 -21.81 7.34 2.76
CA ASP A 202 -21.87 8.56 1.96
C ASP A 202 -20.50 9.22 1.77
N LYS A 203 -19.59 9.05 2.74
CA LYS A 203 -18.19 9.49 2.65
C LYS A 203 -17.43 8.82 1.50
N LEU A 204 -17.84 7.62 1.09
CA LEU A 204 -17.20 6.82 0.03
C LEU A 204 -17.78 7.07 -1.37
N ARG A 205 -18.91 7.76 -1.51
CA ARG A 205 -19.52 8.02 -2.83
C ARG A 205 -18.58 8.77 -3.78
N ARG A 206 -17.76 9.68 -3.23
CA ARG A 206 -16.78 10.48 -3.98
C ARG A 206 -15.63 9.66 -4.59
N ILE A 207 -15.46 8.42 -4.13
CA ILE A 207 -14.45 7.45 -4.59
C ILE A 207 -15.11 6.24 -5.28
N GLY A 208 -16.38 6.39 -5.70
CA GLY A 208 -17.09 5.41 -6.52
C GLY A 208 -17.47 4.13 -5.77
N ILE A 209 -17.71 4.20 -4.46
CA ILE A 209 -18.24 3.10 -3.66
C ILE A 209 -19.62 3.52 -3.15
N TYR A 210 -20.64 2.75 -3.51
CA TYR A 210 -22.05 3.09 -3.31
C TYR A 210 -22.83 2.09 -2.45
N ALA A 211 -22.20 0.96 -2.09
CA ALA A 211 -22.81 -0.09 -1.29
C ALA A 211 -21.74 -0.78 -0.45
N ALA A 212 -22.12 -1.32 0.71
CA ALA A 212 -21.16 -1.92 1.63
C ALA A 212 -20.48 -3.18 1.09
N ASN A 213 -21.16 -3.97 0.24
CA ASN A 213 -20.56 -5.11 -0.45
C ASN A 213 -19.47 -4.70 -1.45
N HIS A 214 -19.43 -3.45 -1.91
CA HIS A 214 -18.35 -2.96 -2.78
C HIS A 214 -17.06 -2.62 -2.01
N VAL A 215 -17.06 -2.71 -0.67
CA VAL A 215 -15.88 -2.42 0.15
C VAL A 215 -15.03 -3.66 0.37
N ALA A 216 -15.64 -4.78 0.74
CA ALA A 216 -14.95 -6.04 1.02
C ALA A 216 -15.84 -7.24 0.69
N GLY A 217 -15.21 -8.36 0.35
CA GLY A 217 -15.87 -9.58 -0.09
C GLY A 217 -15.81 -9.81 -1.59
N GLU A 218 -16.10 -11.03 -2.00
CA GLU A 218 -16.22 -11.40 -3.42
C GLU A 218 -17.68 -11.25 -3.88
N PRO A 219 -17.91 -10.96 -5.18
CA PRO A 219 -16.90 -10.67 -6.22
C PRO A 219 -16.50 -9.18 -6.30
N ASP A 220 -17.26 -8.29 -5.64
CA ASP A 220 -17.24 -6.85 -5.95
C ASP A 220 -16.45 -5.98 -4.97
N GLY A 221 -15.91 -6.55 -3.89
CA GLY A 221 -15.23 -5.80 -2.84
C GLY A 221 -13.91 -5.19 -3.31
N GLU A 222 -13.76 -3.87 -3.16
CA GLU A 222 -12.57 -3.15 -3.59
C GLU A 222 -11.33 -3.51 -2.76
N LEU A 223 -11.48 -3.76 -1.45
CA LEU A 223 -10.34 -4.07 -0.58
C LEU A 223 -9.87 -5.51 -0.76
N LEU A 224 -8.55 -5.64 -0.83
CA LEU A 224 -7.82 -6.91 -0.72
C LEU A 224 -6.97 -6.97 0.55
N LEU A 225 -6.88 -5.85 1.26
CA LEU A 225 -6.29 -5.72 2.60
C LEU A 225 -6.99 -4.57 3.32
N ILE A 226 -7.37 -4.78 4.58
CA ILE A 226 -7.98 -3.76 5.45
C ILE A 226 -6.95 -3.28 6.45
N LEU A 227 -6.83 -1.96 6.61
CA LEU A 227 -5.95 -1.36 7.62
C LEU A 227 -6.49 -1.61 9.03
N TYR A 228 -5.66 -2.17 9.92
CA TYR A 228 -5.93 -2.28 11.34
C TYR A 228 -6.11 -0.91 12.01
N ARG A 229 -7.05 -0.81 12.94
CA ARG A 229 -7.29 0.39 13.73
C ARG A 229 -7.47 0.08 15.21
N GLN A 230 -6.56 0.58 16.03
CA GLN A 230 -6.51 0.23 17.46
C GLN A 230 -7.79 0.59 18.20
N ASP A 231 -8.46 1.68 17.86
CA ASP A 231 -9.74 2.11 18.43
C ASP A 231 -10.88 1.10 18.20
N VAL A 232 -10.85 0.35 17.10
CA VAL A 232 -11.86 -0.69 16.80
C VAL A 232 -11.59 -1.95 17.61
N PHE A 233 -10.33 -2.33 17.78
CA PHE A 233 -9.96 -3.62 18.40
C PHE A 233 -9.67 -3.53 19.91
N ALA A 234 -9.42 -2.33 20.46
CA ALA A 234 -9.17 -2.16 21.89
C ALA A 234 -10.33 -2.66 22.77
N ASN A 235 -11.57 -2.55 22.28
CA ASN A 235 -12.76 -2.97 23.01
C ASN A 235 -12.99 -4.49 22.99
N LEU A 236 -12.33 -5.23 22.09
CA LEU A 236 -12.45 -6.70 22.00
C LEU A 236 -11.53 -7.42 22.98
N GLN A 237 -10.54 -6.72 23.53
CA GLN A 237 -9.57 -7.26 24.49
C GLN A 237 -10.04 -7.15 25.95
N GLN A 238 -11.22 -6.59 26.22
CA GLN A 238 -11.81 -6.66 27.56
C GLN A 238 -12.44 -8.05 27.76
N PRO A 239 -11.93 -8.87 28.70
CA PRO A 239 -12.61 -10.11 29.06
C PRO A 239 -14.01 -9.77 29.58
N ALA A 240 -14.97 -10.64 29.30
CA ALA A 240 -16.31 -10.66 29.88
C ALA A 240 -16.27 -10.97 31.40
N GLN A 241 -15.59 -10.12 32.17
CA GLN A 241 -15.55 -10.13 33.63
C GLN A 241 -16.05 -8.77 34.14
N GLN A 242 -17.32 -8.47 33.89
CA GLN A 242 -18.08 -7.48 34.65
C GLN A 242 -19.58 -7.64 34.36
N GLN A 243 -20.09 -8.84 34.59
CA GLN A 243 -21.49 -9.08 34.93
C GLN A 243 -21.52 -10.04 36.11
N GLN A 244 -21.39 -9.48 37.31
CA GLN A 244 -21.85 -10.05 38.57
C GLN A 244 -22.85 -9.07 39.17
#